data_AF-A0A9E3E2V6-F1
#
_entry.id   AF-A0A9E3E2V6-F1
#
_cell.length_a   1.000
_cell.length_b   1.000
_cell.length_c   1.000
_cell.angle_alpha   90.00
_cell.angle_beta   90.00
_cell.angle_gamma   90.00
#
_symmetry.space_group_name_H-M   'P 1'
#
loop_
_entity.id
_entity.type
_entity.pdbx_description
1 polymer ?
#
loop_
_entity_poly.entity_id
_entity_poly.type
_entity_poly.pdbx_seq_one_letter_code
_entity_poly.pdbx_strand_id
1 'polypeptide(L)' 'SRTRRMISNVRIVEEKPLVVEANFVIYRFRGNEDVRQYVGRYRHTLEKRDGKLKIKSREAILDAMELASLGTVSFIL' A
#
# COMPACT_ATOMS: atom_id res chain seq x y z
N SER A 1 7.03 -8.93 13.64
CA SER A 1 5.89 -8.11 13.14
C SER A 1 5.35 -8.78 11.90
N ARG A 2 4.18 -9.41 11.96
CA ARG A 2 3.55 -10.09 10.82
C ARG A 2 2.54 -9.14 10.18
N THR A 3 2.56 -8.99 8.86
CA THR A 3 1.57 -8.21 8.12
C THR A 3 0.72 -9.10 7.22
N ARG A 4 -0.55 -8.76 7.05
CA ARG A 4 -1.46 -9.35 6.07
C ARG A 4 -2.05 -8.21 5.25
N ARG A 5 -1.83 -8.20 3.94
CA ARG A 5 -2.35 -7.18 3.03
C ARG A 5 -3.51 -7.76 2.23
N MET A 6 -4.63 -7.05 2.22
CA MET A 6 -5.73 -7.26 1.28
C MET A 6 -5.69 -6.12 0.29
N ILE A 7 -5.51 -6.45 -0.98
CA ILE A 7 -5.46 -5.48 -2.08
C ILE A 7 -6.72 -5.65 -2.90
N SER A 8 -7.44 -4.57 -3.16
CA SER A 8 -8.70 -4.58 -3.89
C SER A 8 -8.82 -3.37 -4.82
N ASN A 9 -9.88 -3.33 -5.62
CA ASN A 9 -10.21 -2.20 -6.48
C ASN A 9 -9.05 -1.76 -7.39
N VAL A 10 -8.28 -2.74 -7.88
CA VAL A 10 -7.14 -2.47 -8.75
C VAL A 10 -7.65 -1.93 -10.07
N ARG A 11 -7.19 -0.73 -10.44
CA ARG A 11 -7.59 -0.06 -11.68
C ARG A 11 -6.40 0.63 -12.34
N ILE A 12 -6.38 0.59 -13.67
CA ILE A 12 -5.49 1.43 -14.47
C ILE A 12 -6.16 2.80 -14.58
N VAL A 13 -5.47 3.86 -14.16
CA VAL A 13 -5.97 5.24 -14.23
C VAL A 13 -5.33 6.05 -15.36
N GLU A 14 -4.15 5.63 -15.81
CA GLU A 14 -3.46 6.19 -16.98
C GLU A 14 -2.62 5.09 -17.63
N GLU A 15 -2.55 5.05 -18.96
CA GLU A 15 -1.79 4.01 -19.67
C GLU A 15 -0.34 4.42 -20.00
N LYS A 16 -0.08 5.73 -20.15
CA LYS A 16 1.21 6.29 -20.56
C LYS A 16 1.48 7.63 -19.84
N PRO A 17 2.19 7.63 -18.70
CA PRO A 17 2.80 6.46 -18.05
C PRO A 17 1.76 5.49 -17.49
N LEU A 18 2.12 4.21 -17.30
CA LEU A 18 1.19 3.22 -16.76
C LEU A 18 0.98 3.47 -15.26
N VAL A 19 -0.10 4.17 -14.92
CA VAL A 19 -0.48 4.48 -13.54
C VAL A 19 -1.60 3.54 -13.11
N VAL A 20 -1.37 2.86 -11.98
CA VAL A 20 -2.30 1.90 -11.39
C VAL A 20 -2.61 2.33 -9.97
N GLU A 21 -3.90 2.37 -9.63
CA GLU A 21 -4.36 2.57 -8.26
C GLU A 21 -4.95 1.29 -7.71
N ALA A 22 -4.79 1.07 -6.41
CA ALA A 22 -5.41 -0.05 -5.71
C ALA A 22 -5.68 0.33 -4.25
N ASN A 23 -6.80 -0.11 -3.71
CA ASN A 23 -7.09 0.03 -2.30
C ASN A 23 -6.35 -1.05 -1.51
N PHE A 24 -5.96 -0.74 -0.27
CA PHE A 24 -5.40 -1.70 0.64
C PHE A 24 -6.06 -1.65 2.02
N VAL A 25 -6.13 -2.82 2.65
CA VAL A 25 -6.24 -2.97 4.10
C VAL A 25 -5.07 -3.83 4.56
N ILE A 26 -4.28 -3.31 5.48
CA ILE A 26 -3.13 -4.02 6.03
C ILE A 26 -3.33 -4.24 7.53
N TYR A 27 -3.41 -5.50 7.93
CA TYR A 27 -3.39 -5.90 9.33
C TYR A 27 -1.97 -6.15 9.78
N ARG A 28 -1.57 -5.56 10.91
CA ARG A 28 -0.26 -5.77 11.52
C ARG A 28 -0.40 -6.39 12.90
N PHE A 29 0.32 -7.48 13.11
CA PHE A 29 0.40 -8.23 14.36
C PHE A 29 1.80 -8.08 14.97
N ARG A 30 1.86 -7.60 16.21
CA ARG A 30 3.08 -7.47 17.03
C ARG A 30 2.77 -8.00 18.43
N GLY A 31 3.74 -8.67 19.07
CA GLY A 31 3.54 -9.27 20.38
C GLY A 31 3.19 -8.22 21.43
N ASN A 32 2.24 -8.53 22.31
CA ASN A 32 1.73 -7.68 23.39
C ASN A 32 1.13 -6.33 22.93
N GLU A 33 0.73 -6.21 21.66
CA GLU A 33 0.05 -5.03 21.12
C GLU A 33 -1.26 -5.46 20.43
N ASP A 34 -2.25 -4.57 20.41
CA ASP A 34 -3.48 -4.77 19.64
C ASP A 34 -3.19 -4.85 18.13
N VAL A 35 -4.09 -5.53 17.40
CA VAL A 35 -4.01 -5.61 15.94
C VAL A 35 -4.24 -4.22 15.35
N ARG A 36 -3.24 -3.72 14.62
CA ARG A 36 -3.34 -2.43 13.92
C ARG A 36 -3.80 -2.62 12.50
N GLN A 37 -4.62 -1.69 12.03
CA GLN A 37 -5.22 -1.69 10.70
C GLN A 37 -4.80 -0.42 9.97
N TYR A 38 -4.17 -0.59 8.81
CA TYR A 38 -3.79 0.51 7.94
C TYR A 38 -4.65 0.42 6.69
N VAL A 39 -5.53 1.41 6.49
CA VAL A 39 -6.44 1.50 5.36
C VAL A 39 -6.00 2.66 4.48
N GLY A 40 -6.07 2.46 3.17
CA GLY A 40 -5.69 3.49 2.23
C GLY A 40 -5.62 2.98 0.81
N ARG A 41 -4.82 3.67 -0.01
CA ARG A 41 -4.62 3.33 -1.42
C ARG A 41 -3.17 3.46 -1.84
N TYR A 42 -2.76 2.61 -2.77
CA TYR A 42 -1.55 2.82 -3.54
C TYR A 42 -1.84 3.61 -4.80
N ARG A 43 -0.89 4.46 -5.16
CA ARG A 43 -0.71 4.97 -6.52
C ARG A 43 0.65 4.50 -7.03
N HIS A 44 0.63 3.62 -8.03
CA HIS A 44 1.83 3.08 -8.64
C HIS A 44 2.04 3.69 -10.02
N THR A 45 3.26 4.10 -10.31
CA THR A 45 3.72 4.22 -11.70
C THR A 45 4.52 2.97 -12.02
N LEU A 46 4.06 2.21 -13.01
CA LEU A 46 4.68 0.98 -13.46
C LEU A 46 5.42 1.19 -14.78
N GLU A 47 6.51 0.45 -14.96
CA GLU A 47 7.24 0.38 -16.22
C GLU A 47 7.43 -1.08 -16.63
N LYS A 48 7.39 -1.33 -17.94
CA LYS A 48 7.77 -2.62 -18.50
C LYS A 48 9.29 -2.63 -18.67
N ARG A 49 9.97 -3.55 -18.00
CA ARG A 49 11.41 -3.77 -18.12
C ARG A 49 11.68 -5.28 -18.18
N ASP A 50 12.40 -5.72 -19.21
CA ASP A 50 12.74 -7.13 -19.44
C ASP A 50 11.50 -8.05 -19.45
N GLY A 51 10.41 -7.60 -20.10
CA GLY A 51 9.14 -8.33 -20.17
C GLY A 51 8.34 -8.40 -18.85
N LYS A 52 8.81 -7.73 -17.78
CA LYS A 52 8.17 -7.72 -16.46
C LYS A 52 7.67 -6.33 -16.11
N LEU A 53 6.60 -6.26 -15.32
CA LEU A 53 6.20 -5.01 -14.69
C LEU A 53 7.12 -4.73 -13.49
N LYS A 54 7.68 -3.53 -13.45
CA LYS A 54 8.48 -2.99 -12.36
C LYS A 54 7.79 -1.75 -11.80
N ILE A 55 7.93 -1.55 -10.50
CA ILE A 55 7.44 -0.36 -9.82
C ILE A 55 8.49 0.74 -10.02
N LYS A 56 8.17 1.75 -10.82
CA LYS A 56 9.01 2.95 -10.99
C LYS A 56 8.83 3.88 -9.80
N SER A 57 7.59 4.09 -9.36
CA SER A 57 7.27 4.79 -8.12
C SER A 57 6.05 4.19 -7.42
N ARG A 58 6.00 4.36 -6.11
CA ARG A 58 4.89 3.98 -5.24
C ARG A 58 4.63 5.09 -4.25
N GLU A 59 3.39 5.57 -4.23
CA GLU A 59 2.85 6.35 -3.14
C GLU A 59 1.87 5.47 -2.37
N ALA A 60 1.99 5.44 -1.04
CA ALA A 60 1.03 4.80 -0.15
C ALA A 60 0.33 5.90 0.63
N ILE A 61 -0.94 6.11 0.33
CA ILE A 61 -1.76 7.19 0.91
C ILE A 61 -2.65 6.52 1.95
N LEU A 62 -2.43 6.84 3.23
CA LEU A 62 -3.30 6.39 4.32
C LEU A 62 -4.55 7.26 4.37
N ASP A 63 -5.69 6.63 4.65
CA ASP A 63 -6.94 7.36 4.86
C ASP A 63 -7.00 8.00 6.25
N ALA A 64 -6.22 7.48 7.20
CA ALA A 64 -6.11 8.05 8.54
C ALA A 64 -5.45 9.44 8.47
N MET A 65 -6.14 10.45 9.01
CA MET A 65 -5.62 11.84 9.08
C MET A 65 -4.47 11.98 10.08
N GLU A 66 -4.36 11.07 11.04
CA GLU A 66 -3.32 11.05 12.06
C GLU A 66 -2.82 9.63 12.31
N LEU A 67 -1.53 9.48 12.61
CA LEU A 67 -0.92 8.18 12.92
C LEU A 67 -1.17 7.72 14.36
N ALA A 68 -1.78 8.55 15.22
CA ALA A 68 -2.02 8.37 16.66
C ALA A 68 -1.87 6.93 17.19
N SER A 69 -2.96 6.15 17.22
CA SER A 69 -2.97 4.76 17.71
C SER A 69 -2.30 3.75 16.76
N LEU A 70 -1.97 4.15 15.54
CA LEU A 70 -1.24 3.32 14.57
C LEU A 70 0.26 3.19 14.92
N GLY A 71 0.77 4.11 15.75
CA GLY A 71 2.16 4.17 16.18
C GLY A 71 3.14 4.32 15.01
N THR A 72 4.40 3.91 15.19
CA THR A 72 5.41 4.02 14.12
C THR A 72 5.12 3.07 12.95
N VAL A 73 5.10 3.63 11.73
CA VAL A 73 5.07 2.86 10.47
C VAL A 73 6.48 2.32 10.19
N SER A 74 6.79 1.14 10.72
CA SER A 74 8.10 0.47 10.56
C SER A 74 8.04 -0.73 9.62
N PHE A 75 7.22 -0.63 8.57
CA PHE A 75 7.13 -1.60 7.49
C PHE A 75 6.78 -0.87 6.19
N ILE A 76 7.09 -1.48 5.05
CA ILE A 76 6.69 -0.95 3.75
C ILE A 76 5.17 -1.07 3.67
N LEU A 77 4.46 0.06 3.54
CA LEU A 77 3.06 0.05 3.16
C LEU A 77 2.96 -0.62 1.79
#